data_AF-A0A536YX62-F1
#
_entry.id   AF-A0A536YX62-F1
#
_cell.length_a   1.000
_cell.length_b   1.000
_cell.length_c   1.000
_cell.angle_alpha   90.00
_cell.angle_beta   90.00
_cell.angle_gamma   90.00
#
_symmetry.space_group_name_H-M   'P 1'
#
loop_
_entity.id
_entity.type
_entity.pdbx_description
1 polymer ?
#
loop_
_entity_poly.entity_id
_entity_poly.type
_entity_poly.pdbx_seq_one_letter_code
_entity_poly.pdbx_strand_id
1 'polypeptide(L)'
;MSESKKPEYREDDSWFSKEQLEKLTPADHADREPLPIPTQMVSNGEYMPYPQTEKQKQVEARINQLADEGSKRLGMSRRQFLATSGGMAASFLAMNEVFGHFFDIRPVDMFVPAAYAESGTPPNLFVLDTQLHTIRSSRNFNNLTLRAIAQGVHSALNALDLPDELGGVNTPWNPALRGLPNVSENFYLVQFVKDVYLDSQVTVGLMSNNTGAAIPDIGGSRPPKNALESEAGEFLSAPQTAAVRDWINALAGSKRMLAHGQMYPGVNGSYPVGTPSPTNLEYMQWQIDTLKPDSWKGYTSATSAKQDLNPDSPMRTWTLDDPVVADPMYDLIVRNGHMRKTHPGFFNI
;
A
#
# COMPACT_ATOMS: atom_id res chain seq x y z
N MET A 1 -28.19 -9.53 18.62
CA MET A 1 -26.74 -9.78 18.77
C MET A 1 -26.43 -10.90 17.81
N SER A 2 -25.85 -10.60 16.63
CA SER A 2 -25.37 -11.69 15.77
C SER A 2 -24.20 -12.33 16.51
N GLU A 3 -24.30 -13.61 16.83
CA GLU A 3 -23.14 -14.37 17.28
C GLU A 3 -22.04 -14.17 16.25
N SER A 4 -20.94 -13.53 16.68
CA SER A 4 -19.74 -13.45 15.85
C SER A 4 -19.27 -14.89 15.67
N LYS A 5 -19.53 -15.46 14.49
CA LYS A 5 -19.04 -16.77 14.10
C LYS A 5 -17.51 -16.69 14.24
N LYS A 6 -16.95 -17.38 15.24
CA LYS A 6 -15.51 -17.59 15.27
C LYS A 6 -15.23 -18.57 14.13
N PRO A 7 -14.40 -18.22 13.15
CA PRO A 7 -14.00 -19.17 12.11
C PRO A 7 -13.30 -20.33 12.81
N GLU A 8 -13.83 -21.54 12.71
CA GLU A 8 -13.10 -22.73 13.17
C GLU A 8 -12.14 -23.21 12.06
N TYR A 9 -12.45 -22.87 10.81
CA TYR A 9 -11.67 -23.23 9.62
C TYR A 9 -11.58 -22.07 8.62
N ARG A 10 -10.59 -22.10 7.72
CA ARG A 10 -10.31 -21.04 6.72
C ARG A 10 -11.51 -20.71 5.83
N GLU A 11 -12.33 -21.71 5.55
CA GLU A 11 -13.53 -21.63 4.73
C GLU A 11 -14.65 -20.81 5.40
N ASP A 12 -14.62 -20.69 6.73
CA ASP A 12 -15.62 -19.91 7.49
C ASP A 12 -15.46 -18.39 7.32
N ASP A 13 -14.28 -17.93 6.89
CA ASP A 13 -13.98 -16.52 6.59
C ASP A 13 -14.28 -16.14 5.13
N SER A 14 -14.60 -17.12 4.28
CA SER A 14 -14.92 -16.87 2.88
C SER A 14 -16.35 -16.33 2.70
N TRP A 15 -16.58 -15.55 1.64
CA TRP A 15 -17.91 -15.11 1.21
C TRP A 15 -18.61 -16.14 0.33
N PHE A 16 -18.04 -17.34 0.21
CA PHE A 16 -18.55 -18.40 -0.64
C PHE A 16 -19.66 -19.20 0.04
N SER A 17 -20.65 -19.60 -0.76
CA SER A 17 -21.60 -20.62 -0.35
C SER A 17 -20.90 -21.98 -0.23
N LYS A 18 -21.52 -22.91 0.50
CA LYS A 18 -21.03 -24.31 0.57
C LYS A 18 -20.84 -24.92 -0.81
N GLU A 19 -21.79 -24.69 -1.73
CA GLU A 19 -21.72 -25.18 -3.11
C GLU A 19 -20.57 -24.57 -3.92
N GLN A 20 -20.15 -23.35 -3.59
CA GLN A 20 -18.98 -22.71 -4.20
C GLN A 20 -17.69 -23.30 -3.63
N LEU A 21 -17.62 -23.50 -2.31
CA LEU A 21 -16.49 -24.14 -1.65
C LEU A 21 -16.23 -25.57 -2.16
N GLU A 22 -17.29 -26.33 -2.43
CA GLU A 22 -17.19 -27.68 -3.04
C GLU A 22 -16.51 -27.69 -4.43
N LYS A 23 -16.52 -26.55 -5.14
CA LYS A 23 -15.88 -26.39 -6.46
C LYS A 23 -14.45 -25.91 -6.37
N LEU A 24 -13.96 -25.65 -5.16
CA LEU A 24 -12.65 -25.07 -4.92
C LEU A 24 -11.77 -26.05 -4.18
N THR A 25 -10.48 -25.84 -4.32
CA THR A 25 -9.45 -26.49 -3.52
C THR A 25 -8.59 -25.38 -2.95
N PRO A 26 -8.27 -25.40 -1.64
CA PRO A 26 -7.32 -24.44 -1.08
C PRO A 26 -6.01 -24.44 -1.88
N ALA A 27 -5.44 -23.26 -2.12
CA ALA A 27 -4.30 -23.10 -3.04
C ALA A 27 -3.08 -23.94 -2.61
N ASP A 28 -2.82 -24.01 -1.31
CA ASP A 28 -1.78 -24.81 -0.66
C ASP A 28 -1.99 -26.33 -0.79
N HIS A 29 -3.20 -26.76 -1.14
CA HIS A 29 -3.55 -28.16 -1.43
C HIS A 29 -3.67 -28.45 -2.93
N ALA A 30 -3.99 -27.44 -3.75
CA ALA A 30 -4.16 -27.57 -5.20
C ALA A 30 -2.81 -27.69 -5.92
N ASP A 31 -1.80 -26.95 -5.45
CA ASP A 31 -0.49 -26.90 -6.07
C ASP A 31 0.36 -28.11 -5.66
N ARG A 32 0.31 -29.17 -6.48
CA ARG A 32 1.15 -30.38 -6.28
C ARG A 32 2.65 -30.07 -6.29
N GLU A 33 3.04 -29.04 -7.02
CA GLU A 33 4.38 -28.45 -6.99
C GLU A 33 4.24 -26.93 -7.01
N PRO A 34 4.53 -26.22 -5.90
CA PRO A 34 4.38 -24.78 -5.85
C PRO A 34 5.32 -24.13 -6.85
N LEU A 35 4.74 -23.50 -7.86
CA LEU A 35 5.48 -22.71 -8.84
C LEU A 35 5.88 -21.37 -8.21
N PRO A 36 6.96 -20.73 -8.69
CA PRO A 36 7.39 -19.43 -8.18
C PRO A 36 6.36 -18.32 -8.46
N ILE A 37 5.60 -18.46 -9.56
CA ILE A 37 4.53 -17.55 -9.94
C ILE A 37 3.27 -18.37 -10.21
N PRO A 38 2.13 -18.07 -9.56
CA PRO A 38 0.86 -18.73 -9.83
C PRO A 38 0.45 -18.55 -11.29
N THR A 39 0.10 -19.66 -11.93
CA THR A 39 -0.40 -19.72 -13.31
C THR A 39 -1.93 -19.71 -13.36
N GLN A 40 -2.59 -19.61 -12.20
CA GLN A 40 -4.04 -19.49 -12.07
C GLN A 40 -4.39 -18.40 -11.05
N MET A 41 -5.56 -17.78 -11.20
CA MET A 41 -6.08 -16.85 -10.20
C MET A 41 -6.39 -17.59 -8.90
N VAL A 42 -5.79 -17.12 -7.80
CA VAL A 42 -6.10 -17.57 -6.44
C VAL A 42 -7.08 -16.58 -5.83
N SER A 43 -8.20 -17.06 -5.31
CA SER A 43 -9.18 -16.21 -4.65
C SER A 43 -8.79 -15.92 -3.21
N ASN A 44 -9.12 -14.71 -2.74
CA ASN A 44 -9.07 -14.32 -1.33
C ASN A 44 -10.35 -14.70 -0.56
N GLY A 45 -11.28 -15.42 -1.19
CA GLY A 45 -12.58 -15.79 -0.61
C GLY A 45 -13.72 -14.82 -0.94
N GLU A 46 -13.47 -13.71 -1.65
CA GLU A 46 -14.51 -12.73 -2.00
C GLU A 46 -15.12 -12.96 -3.39
N TYR A 47 -14.39 -13.60 -4.31
CA TYR A 47 -14.82 -13.83 -5.69
C TYR A 47 -14.35 -15.17 -6.23
N MET A 48 -15.19 -15.87 -7.01
CA MET A 48 -14.81 -17.16 -7.59
C MET A 48 -13.63 -16.99 -8.56
N PRO A 49 -12.59 -17.84 -8.47
CA PRO A 49 -11.50 -17.81 -9.42
C PRO A 49 -11.96 -18.24 -10.81
N TYR A 50 -11.38 -17.62 -11.84
CA TYR A 50 -11.53 -18.08 -13.21
C TYR A 50 -10.70 -19.35 -13.40
N PRO A 51 -11.18 -20.30 -14.23
CA PRO A 51 -10.37 -21.43 -14.63
C PRO A 51 -9.06 -20.98 -15.29
N GLN A 52 -8.01 -21.77 -15.12
CA GLN A 52 -6.75 -21.57 -15.82
C GLN A 52 -6.98 -21.59 -17.34
N THR A 53 -6.53 -20.54 -18.02
CA THR A 53 -6.62 -20.39 -19.48
C THR A 53 -5.63 -21.31 -20.20
N GLU A 54 -5.85 -21.58 -21.50
CA GLU A 54 -4.92 -22.40 -22.30
C GLU A 54 -3.50 -21.82 -22.36
N LYS A 55 -3.36 -20.50 -22.45
CA LYS A 55 -2.04 -19.85 -22.40
C LYS A 55 -1.38 -20.01 -21.03
N GLN A 56 -2.14 -19.90 -19.94
CA GLN A 56 -1.61 -20.15 -18.60
C GLN A 56 -1.15 -21.61 -18.41
N LYS A 57 -1.89 -22.59 -18.93
CA LYS A 57 -1.46 -24.01 -18.96
C LYS A 57 -0.17 -24.20 -19.74
N GLN A 58 0.00 -23.49 -20.86
CA GLN A 58 1.23 -23.52 -21.64
C GLN A 58 2.41 -22.93 -20.85
N VAL A 59 2.21 -21.81 -20.14
CA VAL A 59 3.25 -21.24 -19.26
C VAL A 59 3.62 -22.25 -18.17
N GLU A 60 2.65 -22.84 -17.48
CA GLU A 60 2.90 -23.85 -16.45
C GLU A 60 3.72 -25.04 -16.98
N ALA A 61 3.28 -25.63 -18.10
CA ALA A 61 3.99 -26.74 -18.73
C ALA A 61 5.43 -26.35 -19.10
N ARG A 62 5.63 -25.11 -19.58
CA ARG A 62 6.94 -24.60 -19.96
C ARG A 62 7.84 -24.33 -18.75
N ILE A 63 7.32 -23.78 -17.66
CA ILE A 63 8.04 -23.66 -16.38
C ILE A 63 8.52 -25.02 -15.93
N ASN A 64 7.64 -26.03 -15.99
CA ASN A 64 7.97 -27.38 -15.60
C ASN A 64 9.10 -27.95 -16.47
N GLN A 65 9.05 -27.77 -17.79
CA GLN A 65 10.14 -28.22 -18.66
C GLN A 65 11.48 -27.54 -18.32
N LEU A 66 11.47 -26.20 -18.17
CA LEU A 66 12.66 -25.43 -17.83
C LEU A 66 13.22 -25.80 -16.45
N ALA A 67 12.36 -26.11 -15.49
CA ALA A 67 12.77 -26.57 -14.17
C ALA A 67 13.43 -27.95 -14.20
N ASP A 68 12.98 -28.86 -15.06
CA ASP A 68 13.63 -30.16 -15.25
C ASP A 68 15.03 -30.00 -15.86
N GLU A 69 15.17 -29.12 -16.84
CA GLU A 69 16.45 -28.79 -17.48
C GLU A 69 17.40 -28.10 -16.48
N GLY A 70 16.89 -27.09 -15.78
CA GLY A 70 17.54 -26.33 -14.71
C GLY A 70 18.11 -27.20 -13.61
N SER A 71 17.23 -27.98 -12.98
CA SER A 71 17.57 -28.83 -11.84
C SER A 71 18.60 -29.91 -12.19
N LYS A 72 18.45 -30.59 -13.34
CA LYS A 72 19.42 -31.58 -13.84
C LYS A 72 20.79 -30.95 -14.07
N ARG A 73 20.83 -29.77 -14.70
CA ARG A 73 22.09 -29.09 -15.03
C ARG A 73 22.84 -28.61 -13.79
N LEU A 74 22.12 -28.18 -12.76
CA LEU A 74 22.71 -27.69 -11.51
C LEU A 74 22.88 -28.80 -10.45
N GLY A 75 22.49 -30.04 -10.75
CA GLY A 75 22.63 -31.17 -9.82
C GLY A 75 21.79 -31.06 -8.55
N MET A 76 20.62 -30.42 -8.63
CA MET A 76 19.70 -30.23 -7.50
C MET A 76 18.32 -30.81 -7.80
N SER A 77 17.46 -30.92 -6.79
CA SER A 77 16.06 -31.31 -7.04
C SER A 77 15.29 -30.19 -7.73
N ARG A 78 14.27 -30.56 -8.49
CA ARG A 78 13.33 -29.65 -9.14
C ARG A 78 12.68 -28.66 -8.16
N ARG A 79 12.25 -29.13 -6.99
CA ARG A 79 11.70 -28.28 -5.91
C ARG A 79 12.72 -27.26 -5.41
N GLN A 80 13.97 -27.68 -5.21
CA GLN A 80 15.04 -26.75 -4.81
C GLN A 80 15.30 -25.71 -5.90
N PHE A 81 15.34 -26.12 -7.17
CA PHE A 81 15.53 -25.21 -8.30
C PHE A 81 14.44 -24.14 -8.37
N LEU A 82 13.16 -24.53 -8.28
CA LEU A 82 12.03 -23.60 -8.29
C LEU A 82 12.08 -22.59 -7.13
N ALA A 83 12.69 -22.96 -5.99
CA ALA A 83 12.88 -22.05 -4.85
C ALA A 83 14.09 -21.10 -5.00
N THR A 84 14.80 -21.11 -6.13
CA THR A 84 15.93 -20.21 -6.41
C THR A 84 15.55 -19.08 -7.36
N SER A 85 16.46 -18.11 -7.56
CA SER A 85 16.32 -17.12 -8.63
C SER A 85 16.25 -17.75 -10.03
N GLY A 86 16.82 -18.94 -10.22
CA GLY A 86 16.71 -19.69 -11.48
C GLY A 86 15.30 -20.17 -11.78
N GLY A 87 14.54 -20.53 -10.74
CA GLY A 87 13.10 -20.85 -10.84
C GLY A 87 12.28 -19.65 -11.31
N MET A 88 12.53 -18.47 -10.72
CA MET A 88 11.89 -17.22 -11.16
C MET A 88 12.24 -16.88 -12.61
N ALA A 89 13.52 -17.03 -13.00
CA ALA A 89 13.96 -16.81 -14.37
C ALA A 89 13.24 -17.74 -15.37
N ALA A 90 13.07 -19.02 -15.01
CA ALA A 90 12.30 -19.98 -15.80
C ALA A 90 10.83 -19.55 -15.96
N SER A 91 10.20 -19.01 -14.91
CA SER A 91 8.85 -18.44 -14.97
C SER A 91 8.74 -17.28 -15.94
N PHE A 92 9.65 -16.31 -15.89
CA PHE A 92 9.62 -15.18 -16.80
C PHE A 92 9.94 -15.57 -18.25
N LEU A 93 10.85 -16.51 -18.48
CA LEU A 93 11.12 -17.05 -19.81
C LEU A 93 9.88 -17.74 -20.41
N ALA A 94 9.21 -18.58 -19.64
CA ALA A 94 7.97 -19.23 -20.06
C ALA A 94 6.87 -18.22 -20.41
N MET A 95 6.71 -17.17 -19.60
CA MET A 95 5.77 -16.08 -19.89
C MET A 95 6.13 -15.34 -21.17
N ASN A 96 7.43 -15.06 -21.39
CA ASN A 96 7.90 -14.41 -22.61
C ASN A 96 7.59 -15.21 -23.87
N GLU A 97 7.79 -16.53 -23.82
CA GLU A 97 7.53 -17.42 -24.95
C GLU A 97 6.04 -17.52 -25.30
N VAL A 98 5.14 -17.46 -24.30
CA VAL A 98 3.70 -17.64 -24.52
C VAL A 98 2.95 -16.33 -24.77
N PHE A 99 3.29 -15.28 -24.03
CA PHE A 99 2.57 -14.00 -24.07
C PHE A 99 3.30 -12.93 -24.90
N GLY A 100 4.60 -13.08 -25.16
CA GLY A 100 5.45 -12.08 -25.81
C GLY A 100 6.47 -11.49 -24.84
N HIS A 101 7.44 -10.75 -25.37
CA HIS A 101 8.62 -10.33 -24.61
C HIS A 101 8.33 -9.18 -23.62
N PHE A 102 7.93 -9.51 -22.39
CA PHE A 102 7.60 -8.55 -21.32
C PHE A 102 8.69 -8.42 -20.25
N PHE A 103 9.46 -9.48 -20.03
CA PHE A 103 10.51 -9.54 -19.01
C PHE A 103 11.88 -9.53 -19.67
N ASP A 104 12.81 -8.73 -19.15
CA ASP A 104 14.21 -8.77 -19.58
C ASP A 104 14.93 -9.92 -18.86
N ILE A 105 14.88 -11.10 -19.48
CA ILE A 105 15.45 -12.33 -18.92
C ILE A 105 16.06 -13.19 -20.02
N ARG A 106 17.25 -13.74 -19.77
CA ARG A 106 17.99 -14.59 -20.70
C ARG A 106 18.00 -16.03 -20.21
N PRO A 107 18.08 -17.03 -21.10
CA PRO A 107 18.18 -18.43 -20.71
C PRO A 107 19.34 -18.74 -19.75
N VAL A 108 20.45 -18.00 -19.82
CA VAL A 108 21.61 -18.17 -18.92
C VAL A 108 21.30 -17.80 -17.46
N ASP A 109 20.34 -16.90 -17.24
CA ASP A 109 19.98 -16.38 -15.92
C ASP A 109 19.33 -17.48 -15.04
N MET A 110 18.82 -18.56 -15.65
CA MET A 110 18.34 -19.75 -14.94
C MET A 110 19.47 -20.51 -14.22
N PHE A 111 20.70 -20.42 -14.72
CA PHE A 111 21.79 -21.32 -14.32
C PHE A 111 22.92 -20.61 -13.59
N VAL A 112 23.17 -19.34 -13.90
CA VAL A 112 24.34 -18.60 -13.42
C VAL A 112 23.86 -17.35 -12.68
N PRO A 113 23.80 -17.37 -11.34
CA PRO A 113 23.40 -16.18 -10.56
C PRO A 113 24.23 -14.93 -10.89
N ALA A 114 25.52 -15.11 -11.21
CA ALA A 114 26.38 -14.01 -11.63
C ALA A 114 25.98 -13.41 -12.99
N ALA A 115 25.45 -14.22 -13.93
CA ALA A 115 24.96 -13.70 -15.21
C ALA A 115 23.72 -12.82 -14.99
N TYR A 116 22.80 -13.24 -14.11
CA TYR A 116 21.70 -12.38 -13.69
C TYR A 116 22.20 -11.12 -13.01
N ALA A 117 23.25 -11.17 -12.18
CA ALA A 117 23.81 -9.98 -11.57
C ALA A 117 24.40 -8.97 -12.58
N GLU A 118 24.84 -9.42 -13.76
CA GLU A 118 25.35 -8.56 -14.85
C GLU A 118 24.23 -7.82 -15.59
N SER A 119 23.03 -8.41 -15.70
CA SER A 119 21.85 -7.80 -16.36
C SER A 119 20.74 -7.42 -15.37
N GLY A 120 20.99 -7.58 -14.08
CA GLY A 120 20.02 -7.34 -13.02
C GLY A 120 19.83 -5.86 -12.77
N THR A 121 19.12 -5.54 -11.69
CA THR A 121 18.86 -4.16 -11.30
C THR A 121 20.14 -3.33 -11.29
N PRO A 122 20.22 -2.24 -12.07
CA PRO A 122 21.41 -1.42 -12.14
C PRO A 122 21.78 -0.89 -10.74
N PRO A 123 23.08 -0.73 -10.42
CA PRO A 123 23.50 -0.17 -9.13
C PRO A 123 23.00 1.28 -8.93
N ASN A 124 22.65 1.96 -10.02
CA ASN A 124 22.09 3.31 -10.06
C ASN A 124 20.58 3.31 -10.37
N LEU A 125 19.83 2.26 -9.95
CA LEU A 125 18.38 2.22 -10.12
C LEU A 125 17.73 3.47 -9.51
N PHE A 126 16.90 4.14 -10.29
CA PHE A 126 16.00 5.16 -9.78
C PHE A 126 14.82 4.48 -9.07
N VAL A 127 14.79 4.58 -7.74
CA VAL A 127 13.70 4.07 -6.90
C VAL A 127 12.81 5.21 -6.44
N LEU A 128 11.55 5.21 -6.87
CA LEU A 128 10.52 6.13 -6.41
C LEU A 128 9.56 5.39 -5.46
N ASP A 129 9.56 5.77 -4.19
CA ASP A 129 8.55 5.30 -3.25
C ASP A 129 7.39 6.31 -3.21
N THR A 130 6.20 5.90 -3.65
CA THR A 130 5.03 6.77 -3.80
C THR A 130 4.13 6.84 -2.57
N GLN A 131 4.50 6.20 -1.44
CA GLN A 131 3.61 6.06 -0.29
C GLN A 131 4.35 6.06 1.06
N LEU A 132 5.26 7.00 1.24
CA LEU A 132 6.01 7.15 2.49
C LEU A 132 5.18 7.84 3.59
N HIS A 133 5.42 7.41 4.84
CA HIS A 133 4.76 7.96 6.03
C HIS A 133 5.77 8.14 7.16
N THR A 134 5.56 9.18 7.97
CA THR A 134 6.27 9.42 9.24
C THR A 134 5.30 9.99 10.26
N ILE A 135 5.66 9.93 11.54
CA ILE A 135 4.81 10.37 12.66
C ILE A 135 5.37 11.67 13.23
N ARG A 136 4.52 12.67 13.49
CA ARG A 136 4.93 13.86 14.25
C ARG A 136 5.24 13.52 15.70
N SER A 137 6.30 14.08 16.26
CA SER A 137 6.77 13.76 17.63
C SER A 137 5.79 14.10 18.75
N SER A 138 4.78 14.93 18.49
CA SER A 138 3.68 15.16 19.44
C SER A 138 2.69 13.99 19.53
N ARG A 139 2.82 12.98 18.66
CA ARG A 139 2.03 11.75 18.67
C ARG A 139 2.88 10.59 19.17
N ASN A 140 2.75 10.33 20.47
CA ASN A 140 3.40 9.22 21.14
C ASN A 140 2.41 8.08 21.31
N PHE A 141 2.75 6.91 20.80
CA PHE A 141 1.99 5.68 20.92
C PHE A 141 2.82 4.63 21.64
N ASN A 142 2.14 3.87 22.50
CA ASN A 142 2.68 2.65 23.09
C ASN A 142 2.16 1.46 22.29
N ASN A 143 3.00 0.42 22.13
CA ASN A 143 2.63 -0.84 21.48
C ASN A 143 2.11 -0.67 20.03
N LEU A 144 3.00 -0.25 19.13
CA LEU A 144 2.66 -0.08 17.71
C LEU A 144 2.38 -1.45 17.09
N THR A 145 1.11 -1.72 16.79
CA THR A 145 0.62 -3.07 16.44
C THR A 145 1.31 -3.67 15.22
N LEU A 146 1.45 -2.92 14.13
CA LEU A 146 2.15 -3.41 12.92
C LEU A 146 3.62 -3.69 13.19
N ARG A 147 4.27 -2.85 14.01
CA ARG A 147 5.65 -3.07 14.46
C ARG A 147 5.74 -4.35 15.29
N ALA A 148 4.80 -4.59 16.20
CA ALA A 148 4.75 -5.79 17.04
C ALA A 148 4.59 -7.07 16.20
N ILE A 149 3.67 -7.06 15.22
CA ILE A 149 3.50 -8.17 14.27
C ILE A 149 4.80 -8.43 13.51
N ALA A 150 5.44 -7.38 13.00
CA ALA A 150 6.69 -7.52 12.25
C ALA A 150 7.84 -8.14 13.08
N GLN A 151 7.84 -7.93 14.40
CA GLN A 151 8.82 -8.52 15.35
C GLN A 151 8.46 -9.94 15.80
N GLY A 152 7.23 -10.37 15.56
CA GLY A 152 6.70 -11.62 16.08
C GLY A 152 6.45 -11.59 17.58
N VAL A 153 5.86 -10.50 18.08
CA VAL A 153 5.41 -10.40 19.48
C VAL A 153 3.89 -10.24 19.54
N HIS A 154 3.31 -10.53 20.70
CA HIS A 154 1.87 -10.38 20.95
C HIS A 154 1.36 -9.00 20.51
N SER A 155 0.22 -8.99 19.82
CA SER A 155 -0.38 -7.76 19.29
C SER A 155 -1.89 -7.78 19.44
N ALA A 156 -2.51 -6.60 19.47
CA ALA A 156 -3.96 -6.48 19.58
C ALA A 156 -4.72 -7.12 18.40
N LEU A 157 -4.07 -7.29 17.24
CA LEU A 157 -4.65 -7.97 16.07
C LEU A 157 -4.53 -9.50 16.15
N ASN A 158 -3.74 -10.04 17.08
CA ASN A 158 -3.72 -11.46 17.45
C ASN A 158 -3.81 -11.63 18.96
N ALA A 159 -4.88 -11.10 19.56
CA ALA A 159 -5.05 -11.02 21.02
C ALA A 159 -5.11 -12.39 21.72
N LEU A 160 -5.29 -13.48 20.96
CA LEU A 160 -5.36 -14.84 21.47
C LEU A 160 -4.11 -15.68 21.12
N ASP A 161 -3.09 -15.06 20.51
CA ASP A 161 -1.88 -15.74 20.05
C ASP A 161 -2.19 -17.00 19.21
N LEU A 162 -3.17 -16.87 18.31
CA LEU A 162 -3.54 -17.95 17.41
C LEU A 162 -2.38 -18.25 16.46
N PRO A 163 -2.19 -19.53 16.08
CA PRO A 163 -1.22 -19.88 15.06
C PRO A 163 -1.63 -19.32 13.69
N ASP A 164 -0.64 -18.97 12.88
CA ASP A 164 -0.80 -18.66 11.46
C ASP A 164 -1.10 -19.93 10.63
N GLU A 165 -1.28 -19.76 9.32
CA GLU A 165 -1.59 -20.88 8.40
C GLU A 165 -0.48 -21.95 8.33
N LEU A 166 0.72 -21.68 8.87
CA LEU A 166 1.83 -22.63 8.94
C LEU A 166 2.00 -23.22 10.35
N GLY A 167 1.07 -22.96 11.27
CA GLY A 167 1.12 -23.41 12.66
C GLY A 167 2.02 -22.57 13.56
N GLY A 168 2.58 -21.47 13.06
CA GLY A 168 3.47 -20.59 13.80
C GLY A 168 2.71 -19.57 14.64
N VAL A 169 3.04 -19.44 15.92
CA VAL A 169 2.43 -18.42 16.78
C VAL A 169 3.25 -17.13 16.72
N ASN A 170 2.62 -16.03 16.28
CA ASN A 170 3.25 -14.72 16.11
C ASN A 170 4.56 -14.81 15.31
N THR A 171 4.54 -15.51 14.16
CA THR A 171 5.70 -15.63 13.28
C THR A 171 6.17 -14.23 12.84
N PRO A 172 7.45 -13.86 13.05
CA PRO A 172 7.94 -12.54 12.70
C PRO A 172 7.98 -12.36 11.19
N TRP A 173 7.40 -11.26 10.68
CA TRP A 173 7.58 -10.88 9.27
C TRP A 173 9.04 -10.53 8.96
N ASN A 174 9.76 -9.99 9.95
CA ASN A 174 11.18 -9.72 9.82
C ASN A 174 11.92 -10.16 11.10
N PRO A 175 12.58 -11.33 11.08
CA PRO A 175 13.33 -11.86 12.21
C PRO A 175 14.41 -10.91 12.77
N ALA A 176 14.98 -10.03 11.93
CA ALA A 176 16.01 -9.07 12.35
C ALA A 176 15.49 -8.01 13.33
N LEU A 177 14.17 -7.88 13.43
CA LEU A 177 13.54 -6.91 14.31
C LEU A 177 13.28 -7.43 15.73
N ARG A 178 13.47 -8.74 15.97
CA ARG A 178 13.21 -9.38 17.24
C ARG A 178 14.09 -8.77 18.34
N GLY A 179 13.49 -8.43 19.48
CA GLY A 179 14.18 -7.86 20.64
C GLY A 179 14.51 -6.37 20.54
N LEU A 180 14.27 -5.72 19.39
CA LEU A 180 14.44 -4.27 19.26
C LEU A 180 13.29 -3.50 19.94
N PRO A 181 13.53 -2.28 20.47
CA PRO A 181 12.48 -1.46 21.06
C PRO A 181 11.33 -1.17 20.08
N ASN A 182 10.09 -1.35 20.54
CA ASN A 182 8.88 -0.94 19.82
C ASN A 182 8.39 0.41 20.35
N VAL A 183 8.97 1.50 19.84
CA VAL A 183 8.73 2.87 20.31
C VAL A 183 8.40 3.80 19.13
N SER A 184 7.72 4.91 19.41
CA SER A 184 7.24 5.85 18.36
C SER A 184 8.38 6.57 17.66
N GLU A 185 9.50 6.76 18.36
CA GLU A 185 10.73 7.37 17.86
C GLU A 185 11.28 6.65 16.63
N ASN A 186 10.98 5.35 16.48
CA ASN A 186 11.34 4.58 15.30
C ASN A 186 10.70 5.13 14.00
N PHE A 187 9.67 5.97 14.12
CA PHE A 187 8.90 6.49 13.00
C PHE A 187 8.94 8.02 12.89
N TYR A 188 9.75 8.69 13.73
CA TYR A 188 9.94 10.14 13.66
C TYR A 188 10.90 10.51 12.53
N LEU A 189 10.86 11.79 12.14
CA LEU A 189 11.53 12.30 10.94
C LEU A 189 13.01 11.91 10.82
N VAL A 190 13.78 11.95 11.90
CA VAL A 190 15.22 11.61 11.86
C VAL A 190 15.42 10.13 11.54
N GLN A 191 14.69 9.25 12.22
CA GLN A 191 14.76 7.82 11.96
C GLN A 191 14.24 7.50 10.56
N PHE A 192 13.13 8.13 10.14
CA PHE A 192 12.60 8.04 8.79
C PHE A 192 13.65 8.39 7.73
N VAL A 193 14.39 9.49 7.89
CA VAL A 193 15.43 9.91 6.94
C VAL A 193 16.55 8.88 6.86
N LYS A 194 17.00 8.36 8.01
CA LYS A 194 17.99 7.28 8.06
C LYS A 194 17.48 6.07 7.30
N ASP A 195 16.30 5.58 7.65
CA ASP A 195 15.78 4.32 7.10
C ASP A 195 15.47 4.42 5.61
N VAL A 196 14.94 5.56 5.15
CA VAL A 196 14.59 5.78 3.74
C VAL A 196 15.82 6.14 2.90
N TYR A 197 16.69 7.03 3.35
CA TYR A 197 17.74 7.59 2.48
C TYR A 197 19.15 7.11 2.77
N LEU A 198 19.41 6.51 3.95
CA LEU A 198 20.73 5.97 4.29
C LEU A 198 20.76 4.44 4.27
N ASP A 199 19.67 3.80 4.69
CA ASP A 199 19.60 2.35 4.83
C ASP A 199 18.77 1.69 3.71
N SER A 200 18.34 2.46 2.71
CA SER A 200 17.61 1.95 1.54
C SER A 200 18.10 2.58 0.23
N GLN A 201 17.62 2.04 -0.90
CA GLN A 201 17.95 2.52 -2.25
C GLN A 201 17.00 3.62 -2.76
N VAL A 202 16.07 4.12 -1.93
CA VAL A 202 15.10 5.15 -2.33
C VAL A 202 15.82 6.38 -2.88
N THR A 203 15.49 6.72 -4.13
CA THR A 203 16.03 7.89 -4.83
C THR A 203 15.15 9.10 -4.64
N VAL A 204 13.83 8.93 -4.78
CA VAL A 204 12.85 9.97 -4.47
C VAL A 204 11.72 9.35 -3.67
N GLY A 205 11.31 10.03 -2.60
CA GLY A 205 10.12 9.69 -1.84
C GLY A 205 8.94 10.60 -2.15
N LEU A 206 7.72 10.11 -1.93
CA LEU A 206 6.50 10.91 -1.90
C LEU A 206 5.87 10.79 -0.52
N MET A 207 5.95 11.87 0.25
CA MET A 207 5.36 11.97 1.57
C MET A 207 3.84 12.00 1.42
N SER A 208 3.20 11.00 2.01
CA SER A 208 1.77 10.78 1.94
C SER A 208 1.15 10.89 3.33
N ASN A 209 -0.17 11.11 3.37
CA ASN A 209 -0.91 11.21 4.62
C ASN A 209 -2.32 10.63 4.46
N ASN A 210 -2.95 10.33 5.59
CA ASN A 210 -4.31 9.82 5.67
C ASN A 210 -5.32 10.97 5.83
N THR A 211 -6.58 10.74 5.46
CA THR A 211 -7.72 11.67 5.68
C THR A 211 -8.89 10.98 6.39
N GLY A 212 -8.57 9.97 7.19
CA GLY A 212 -9.51 9.06 7.85
C GLY A 212 -9.55 9.16 9.38
N ALA A 213 -9.15 10.29 9.95
CA ALA A 213 -9.15 10.51 11.40
C ALA A 213 -10.50 10.18 12.04
N ALA A 214 -10.47 9.34 13.07
CA ALA A 214 -11.60 9.06 13.93
C ALA A 214 -11.51 9.93 15.19
N ILE A 215 -12.48 10.81 15.40
CA ILE A 215 -12.47 11.78 16.51
C ILE A 215 -13.10 11.14 17.74
N PRO A 216 -12.42 11.12 18.91
CA PRO A 216 -13.02 10.61 20.15
C PRO A 216 -14.32 11.34 20.52
N ASP A 217 -15.33 10.60 20.96
CA ASP A 217 -16.64 11.12 21.34
C ASP A 217 -17.35 10.25 22.41
N ILE A 218 -18.52 10.69 22.87
CA ILE A 218 -19.33 9.94 23.84
C ILE A 218 -19.74 8.59 23.25
N GLY A 219 -19.25 7.51 23.85
CA GLY A 219 -19.60 6.14 23.44
C GLY A 219 -18.78 5.58 22.28
N GLY A 220 -17.74 6.27 21.81
CA GLY A 220 -16.84 5.74 20.77
C GLY A 220 -16.06 6.80 20.02
N SER A 221 -15.97 6.63 18.70
CA SER A 221 -15.40 7.63 17.79
C SER A 221 -16.43 8.06 16.77
N ARG A 222 -16.31 9.29 16.28
CA ARG A 222 -17.14 9.85 15.23
C ARG A 222 -16.29 10.39 14.08
N PRO A 223 -16.91 10.64 12.91
CA PRO A 223 -16.25 11.40 11.86
C PRO A 223 -15.86 12.82 12.29
N PRO A 224 -14.81 13.41 11.69
CA PRO A 224 -14.51 14.82 11.86
C PRO A 224 -15.55 15.68 11.13
N LYS A 225 -15.77 16.91 11.60
CA LYS A 225 -16.71 17.87 11.01
C LYS A 225 -16.09 18.71 9.88
N ASN A 226 -14.77 18.85 9.88
CA ASN A 226 -14.00 19.63 8.91
C ASN A 226 -12.55 19.13 8.82
N ALA A 227 -11.82 19.63 7.83
CA ALA A 227 -10.42 19.26 7.59
C ALA A 227 -9.50 19.55 8.81
N LEU A 228 -9.69 20.68 9.51
CA LEU A 228 -8.85 21.03 10.66
C LEU A 228 -9.01 20.03 11.82
N GLU A 229 -10.25 19.62 12.12
CA GLU A 229 -10.51 18.59 13.12
C GLU A 229 -9.95 17.23 12.68
N SER A 230 -10.04 16.90 11.39
CA SER A 230 -9.44 15.69 10.82
C SER A 230 -7.92 15.67 11.03
N GLU A 231 -7.20 16.71 10.62
CA GLU A 231 -5.74 16.80 10.76
C GLU A 231 -5.25 16.80 12.21
N ALA A 232 -6.07 17.34 13.12
CA ALA A 232 -5.81 17.25 14.55
C ALA A 232 -5.79 15.80 15.04
N GLY A 233 -6.43 14.87 14.30
CA GLY A 233 -6.49 13.42 14.49
C GLY A 233 -5.43 12.60 13.71
N GLU A 234 -4.83 13.14 12.65
CA GLU A 234 -3.86 12.43 11.79
C GLU A 234 -2.41 12.38 12.33
N PHE A 235 -1.56 11.56 11.69
CA PHE A 235 -0.12 11.44 12.00
C PHE A 235 0.67 12.68 11.60
N LEU A 236 0.35 13.30 10.46
CA LEU A 236 0.81 14.62 10.04
C LEU A 236 -0.41 15.48 9.68
N SER A 237 -0.26 16.79 9.64
CA SER A 237 -1.16 17.68 8.88
C SER A 237 -0.61 17.95 7.48
N ALA A 238 -1.41 18.47 6.55
CA ALA A 238 -0.91 18.90 5.23
C ALA A 238 0.30 19.86 5.32
N PRO A 239 0.30 20.91 6.17
CA PRO A 239 1.49 21.74 6.33
C PRO A 239 2.71 20.97 6.87
N GLN A 240 2.52 19.96 7.73
CA GLN A 240 3.63 19.11 8.19
C GLN A 240 4.15 18.20 7.06
N THR A 241 3.27 17.62 6.24
CA THR A 241 3.63 16.83 5.05
C THR A 241 4.49 17.67 4.09
N ALA A 242 4.06 18.90 3.78
CA ALA A 242 4.82 19.82 2.92
C ALA A 242 6.14 20.24 3.58
N ALA A 243 6.15 20.52 4.89
CA ALA A 243 7.37 20.88 5.61
C ALA A 243 8.42 19.76 5.61
N VAL A 244 7.99 18.49 5.73
CA VAL A 244 8.90 17.34 5.61
C VAL A 244 9.55 17.29 4.23
N ARG A 245 8.76 17.48 3.16
CA ARG A 245 9.28 17.57 1.79
C ARG A 245 10.30 18.68 1.65
N ASP A 246 9.94 19.89 2.06
CA ASP A 246 10.76 21.07 1.86
C ASP A 246 12.06 20.96 2.65
N TRP A 247 11.99 20.45 3.88
CA TRP A 247 13.17 20.24 4.73
C TRP A 247 14.12 19.17 4.16
N ILE A 248 13.60 18.03 3.68
CA ILE A 248 14.44 16.99 3.06
C ILE A 248 15.10 17.50 1.78
N ASN A 249 14.35 18.23 0.94
CA ASN A 249 14.89 18.80 -0.29
C ASN A 249 15.96 19.86 -0.02
N ALA A 250 15.75 20.69 1.00
CA ALA A 250 16.74 21.66 1.45
C ALA A 250 18.02 20.98 1.96
N LEU A 251 17.87 19.93 2.79
CA LEU A 251 18.99 19.13 3.30
C LEU A 251 19.78 18.47 2.16
N ALA A 252 19.08 17.92 1.16
CA ALA A 252 19.69 17.23 0.04
C ALA A 252 20.23 18.15 -1.08
N GLY A 253 19.91 19.45 -1.04
CA GLY A 253 20.21 20.38 -2.13
C GLY A 253 19.59 20.00 -3.49
N SER A 254 18.60 19.11 -3.49
CA SER A 254 17.99 18.53 -4.68
C SER A 254 16.59 17.98 -4.36
N LYS A 255 15.80 17.68 -5.39
CA LYS A 255 14.47 17.09 -5.21
C LYS A 255 14.59 15.60 -4.88
N ARG A 256 14.57 15.28 -3.59
CA ARG A 256 14.57 13.93 -3.02
C ARG A 256 13.22 13.54 -2.43
N MET A 257 12.37 14.51 -2.12
CA MET A 257 11.03 14.31 -1.59
C MET A 257 10.00 15.09 -2.41
N LEU A 258 8.83 14.50 -2.59
CA LEU A 258 7.59 15.08 -3.07
C LEU A 258 6.55 15.05 -1.93
N ALA A 259 5.47 15.81 -2.03
CA ALA A 259 4.38 15.77 -1.04
C ALA A 259 3.00 15.70 -1.69
N HIS A 260 2.16 14.83 -1.16
CA HIS A 260 0.73 14.83 -1.45
C HIS A 260 0.03 16.02 -0.78
N GLY A 261 -0.90 16.64 -1.51
CA GLY A 261 -2.01 17.38 -0.91
C GLY A 261 -3.07 16.39 -0.43
N GLN A 262 -3.75 16.73 0.67
CA GLN A 262 -4.84 15.91 1.20
C GLN A 262 -6.16 16.27 0.52
N MET A 263 -6.86 15.24 0.05
CA MET A 263 -8.19 15.38 -0.53
C MET A 263 -9.26 15.45 0.56
N TYR A 264 -10.00 16.55 0.52
CA TYR A 264 -11.22 16.76 1.28
C TYR A 264 -12.28 17.20 0.27
N PRO A 265 -12.99 16.27 -0.39
CA PRO A 265 -14.04 16.62 -1.33
C PRO A 265 -15.20 17.35 -0.63
N GLY A 266 -16.05 18.01 -1.38
CA GLY A 266 -17.20 18.65 -0.77
C GLY A 266 -18.06 19.43 -1.76
N VAL A 267 -19.27 19.74 -1.32
CA VAL A 267 -20.19 20.58 -2.10
C VAL A 267 -19.64 21.99 -2.31
N ASN A 268 -20.00 22.61 -3.44
CA ASN A 268 -19.68 24.01 -3.70
C ASN A 268 -20.41 24.94 -2.72
N GLY A 269 -19.70 25.99 -2.28
CA GLY A 269 -20.24 27.07 -1.46
C GLY A 269 -19.28 27.50 -0.37
N SER A 270 -19.76 28.39 0.51
CA SER A 270 -19.03 28.87 1.67
C SER A 270 -19.89 28.71 2.92
N TYR A 271 -19.24 28.54 4.06
CA TYR A 271 -19.92 28.58 5.35
C TYR A 271 -20.41 30.00 5.70
N PRO A 272 -21.34 30.14 6.67
CA PRO A 272 -21.73 31.44 7.18
C PRO A 272 -20.53 32.28 7.63
N VAL A 273 -20.59 33.59 7.39
CA VAL A 273 -19.57 34.56 7.82
C VAL A 273 -19.33 34.43 9.32
N GLY A 274 -18.05 34.37 9.72
CA GLY A 274 -17.64 34.17 11.11
C GLY A 274 -17.46 32.71 11.53
N THR A 275 -17.71 31.75 10.64
CA THR A 275 -17.33 30.35 10.87
C THR A 275 -15.80 30.23 10.95
N PRO A 276 -15.23 29.63 12.01
CA PRO A 276 -13.77 29.62 12.23
C PRO A 276 -13.01 28.63 11.34
N SER A 277 -13.71 27.67 10.74
CA SER A 277 -13.13 26.66 9.85
C SER A 277 -13.44 26.97 8.38
N PRO A 278 -12.51 26.70 7.44
CA PRO A 278 -12.80 26.77 6.02
C PRO A 278 -13.73 25.63 5.58
N THR A 279 -14.40 25.80 4.44
CA THR A 279 -14.98 24.65 3.73
C THR A 279 -13.88 23.71 3.25
N ASN A 280 -14.28 22.49 2.87
CA ASN A 280 -13.37 21.49 2.34
C ASN A 280 -12.65 21.96 1.06
N LEU A 281 -13.37 22.59 0.12
CA LEU A 281 -12.78 23.12 -1.11
C LEU A 281 -11.90 24.36 -0.85
N GLU A 282 -12.29 25.24 0.08
CA GLU A 282 -11.44 26.36 0.52
C GLU A 282 -10.14 25.86 1.14
N TYR A 283 -10.19 24.77 1.92
CA TYR A 283 -9.00 24.14 2.49
C TYR A 283 -8.08 23.57 1.41
N MET A 284 -8.64 22.86 0.42
CA MET A 284 -7.86 22.36 -0.71
C MET A 284 -7.23 23.49 -1.54
N GLN A 285 -7.96 24.58 -1.78
CA GLN A 285 -7.41 25.76 -2.46
C GLN A 285 -6.26 26.37 -1.65
N TRP A 286 -6.40 26.49 -0.33
CA TRP A 286 -5.32 26.95 0.54
C TRP A 286 -4.06 26.05 0.46
N GLN A 287 -4.23 24.73 0.39
CA GLN A 287 -3.10 23.80 0.17
C GLN A 287 -2.41 24.09 -1.17
N ILE A 288 -3.15 24.32 -2.25
CA ILE A 288 -2.60 24.70 -3.56
C ILE A 288 -1.82 26.02 -3.47
N ASP A 289 -2.40 27.01 -2.82
CA ASP A 289 -1.84 28.36 -2.77
C ASP A 289 -0.61 28.45 -1.87
N THR A 290 -0.58 27.67 -0.79
CA THR A 290 0.44 27.79 0.26
C THR A 290 1.44 26.64 0.24
N LEU A 291 0.95 25.40 0.13
CA LEU A 291 1.77 24.20 0.32
C LEU A 291 2.31 23.62 -0.99
N LYS A 292 1.72 24.00 -2.12
CA LYS A 292 2.17 23.63 -3.47
C LYS A 292 2.34 22.10 -3.61
N PRO A 293 1.26 21.31 -3.44
CA PRO A 293 1.36 19.85 -3.47
C PRO A 293 1.86 19.35 -4.83
N ASP A 294 2.60 18.26 -4.83
CA ASP A 294 3.15 17.64 -6.05
C ASP A 294 2.15 16.71 -6.75
N SER A 295 1.22 16.14 -5.98
CA SER A 295 0.10 15.28 -6.40
C SER A 295 -0.94 15.25 -5.26
N TRP A 296 -2.00 14.46 -5.39
CA TRP A 296 -3.07 14.38 -4.40
C TRP A 296 -3.23 12.98 -3.81
N LYS A 297 -3.78 12.91 -2.59
CA LYS A 297 -4.13 11.65 -1.93
C LYS A 297 -5.47 11.76 -1.21
N GLY A 298 -6.33 10.76 -1.43
CA GLY A 298 -7.59 10.59 -0.71
C GLY A 298 -7.99 9.12 -0.59
N TYR A 299 -8.95 8.86 0.29
CA TYR A 299 -9.57 7.55 0.47
C TYR A 299 -11.09 7.71 0.38
N THR A 300 -11.73 7.00 -0.54
CA THR A 300 -13.20 6.97 -0.68
C THR A 300 -13.88 6.33 0.53
N SER A 301 -13.18 5.40 1.19
CA SER A 301 -13.60 4.77 2.44
C SER A 301 -13.42 5.65 3.68
N ALA A 302 -12.69 6.77 3.58
CA ALA A 302 -12.50 7.69 4.70
C ALA A 302 -13.63 8.72 4.79
N THR A 303 -13.96 9.12 6.01
CA THR A 303 -14.93 10.18 6.28
C THR A 303 -14.31 11.58 6.14
N SER A 304 -13.96 11.92 4.90
CA SER A 304 -13.34 13.20 4.48
C SER A 304 -14.27 14.10 3.64
N ALA A 305 -15.43 13.56 3.27
CA ALA A 305 -16.55 14.10 2.51
C ALA A 305 -17.41 15.22 3.15
N LYS A 306 -17.53 16.46 2.64
CA LYS A 306 -18.66 17.35 3.05
C LYS A 306 -19.82 17.31 2.06
N GLN A 307 -20.96 16.75 2.49
CA GLN A 307 -22.18 16.64 1.68
C GLN A 307 -23.13 17.84 1.80
N ASP A 308 -22.84 18.78 2.69
CA ASP A 308 -23.64 19.99 2.92
C ASP A 308 -22.75 21.16 3.39
N LEU A 309 -23.35 22.35 3.49
CA LEU A 309 -22.72 23.58 3.98
C LEU A 309 -23.02 23.86 5.47
N ASN A 310 -23.39 22.83 6.25
CA ASN A 310 -23.53 22.98 7.70
C ASN A 310 -22.17 22.68 8.36
N PRO A 311 -21.49 23.67 8.98
CA PRO A 311 -20.16 23.44 9.57
C PRO A 311 -20.18 22.44 10.73
N ASP A 312 -21.33 22.17 11.34
CA ASP A 312 -21.47 21.22 12.44
C ASP A 312 -21.77 19.78 12.00
N SER A 313 -22.14 19.56 10.74
CA SER A 313 -22.43 18.21 10.27
C SER A 313 -21.12 17.40 10.08
N PRO A 314 -21.13 16.09 10.42
CA PRO A 314 -19.97 15.24 10.24
C PRO A 314 -19.63 15.03 8.76
N MET A 315 -18.35 14.90 8.46
CA MET A 315 -17.89 14.43 7.16
C MET A 315 -18.27 12.96 6.95
N ARG A 316 -18.35 12.55 5.67
CA ARG A 316 -18.82 11.23 5.25
C ARG A 316 -17.86 10.58 4.25
N THR A 317 -18.06 9.29 4.00
CA THR A 317 -17.46 8.62 2.85
C THR A 317 -18.01 9.17 1.55
N TRP A 318 -17.31 8.92 0.45
CA TRP A 318 -17.62 9.50 -0.85
C TRP A 318 -17.17 8.54 -1.95
N THR A 319 -17.70 8.72 -3.16
CA THR A 319 -17.32 7.94 -4.34
C THR A 319 -16.68 8.84 -5.39
N LEU A 320 -15.82 8.27 -6.22
CA LEU A 320 -15.09 9.02 -7.24
C LEU A 320 -16.00 9.62 -8.31
N ASP A 321 -17.21 9.09 -8.48
CA ASP A 321 -18.21 9.43 -9.49
C ASP A 321 -19.38 10.28 -8.95
N ASP A 322 -19.28 10.81 -7.72
CA ASP A 322 -20.31 11.67 -7.14
C ASP A 322 -20.25 13.09 -7.77
N PRO A 323 -21.25 13.50 -8.57
CA PRO A 323 -21.20 14.77 -9.28
C PRO A 323 -21.43 15.99 -8.38
N VAL A 324 -21.88 15.78 -7.13
CA VAL A 324 -22.18 16.85 -6.18
C VAL A 324 -21.01 17.06 -5.22
N VAL A 325 -20.26 16.01 -4.91
CA VAL A 325 -19.20 16.01 -3.89
C VAL A 325 -17.80 15.87 -4.47
N ALA A 326 -17.60 15.00 -5.46
CA ALA A 326 -16.29 14.74 -6.06
C ALA A 326 -15.98 15.71 -7.23
N ASP A 327 -16.94 15.96 -8.12
CA ASP A 327 -16.75 16.86 -9.26
C ASP A 327 -16.27 18.26 -8.87
N PRO A 328 -16.80 18.94 -7.82
CA PRO A 328 -16.28 20.23 -7.39
C PRO A 328 -14.79 20.22 -7.03
N MET A 329 -14.30 19.11 -6.47
CA MET A 329 -12.88 18.93 -6.17
C MET A 329 -12.06 18.76 -7.45
N TYR A 330 -12.50 17.93 -8.40
CA TYR A 330 -11.79 17.78 -9.68
C TYR A 330 -11.74 19.10 -10.45
N ASP A 331 -12.85 19.82 -10.48
CA ASP A 331 -12.95 21.16 -11.05
C ASP A 331 -11.93 22.12 -10.41
N LEU A 332 -11.81 22.12 -9.08
CA LEU A 332 -10.84 22.93 -8.36
C LEU A 332 -9.41 22.59 -8.80
N ILE A 333 -9.06 21.30 -8.88
CA ILE A 333 -7.74 20.84 -9.33
C ILE A 333 -7.49 21.27 -10.77
N VAL A 334 -8.45 21.07 -11.67
CA VAL A 334 -8.33 21.42 -13.10
C VAL A 334 -8.16 22.93 -13.29
N ARG A 335 -8.93 23.77 -12.58
CA ARG A 335 -8.79 25.23 -12.61
C ARG A 335 -7.40 25.69 -12.18
N ASN A 336 -6.75 24.94 -11.29
CA ASN A 336 -5.37 25.17 -10.84
C ASN A 336 -4.31 24.47 -11.71
N GLY A 337 -4.65 24.02 -12.93
CA GLY A 337 -3.75 23.28 -13.82
C GLY A 337 -2.46 23.99 -14.24
N HIS A 338 -2.33 25.29 -13.95
CA HIS A 338 -1.07 26.04 -14.09
C HIS A 338 0.06 25.47 -13.22
N MET A 339 -0.29 24.82 -12.09
CA MET A 339 0.66 24.15 -11.18
C MET A 339 1.49 23.06 -11.86
N ARG A 340 0.99 22.43 -12.94
CA ARG A 340 1.73 21.39 -13.68
C ARG A 340 3.05 21.86 -14.27
N LYS A 341 3.24 23.17 -14.44
CA LYS A 341 4.50 23.75 -14.91
C LYS A 341 5.66 23.47 -13.96
N THR A 342 5.40 23.42 -12.65
CA THR A 342 6.42 23.18 -11.61
C THR A 342 6.20 21.89 -10.82
N HIS A 343 4.98 21.34 -10.88
CA HIS A 343 4.56 20.08 -10.24
C HIS A 343 3.90 19.17 -11.29
N PRO A 344 4.68 18.44 -12.11
CA PRO A 344 4.14 17.67 -13.24
C PRO A 344 3.08 16.63 -12.85
N GLY A 345 3.17 16.10 -11.63
CA GLY A 345 2.21 15.15 -11.06
C GLY A 345 0.95 15.77 -10.45
N PHE A 346 0.73 17.09 -10.59
CA PHE A 346 -0.37 17.79 -9.89
C PHE A 346 -1.78 17.26 -10.24
N PHE A 347 -1.95 16.59 -11.38
CA PHE A 347 -3.21 15.95 -11.76
C PHE A 347 -3.30 14.47 -11.36
N ASN A 348 -2.25 13.92 -10.74
CA ASN A 348 -2.26 12.56 -10.23
C ASN A 348 -3.01 12.55 -8.88
N ILE A 349 -3.96 11.63 -8.76
CA ILE A 349 -4.91 11.46 -7.67
C ILE A 349 -4.78 10.06 -7.09
#